data_AF-A0A3B8R0U7-F1
#
_entry.id   AF-A0A3B8R0U7-F1
#
_cell.length_a   1.000
_cell.length_b   1.000
_cell.length_c   1.000
_cell.angle_alpha   90.00
_cell.angle_beta   90.00
_cell.angle_gamma   90.00
#
_symmetry.space_group_name_H-M   'P 1'
#
loop_
_entity.id
_entity.type
_entity.pdbx_description
1 polymer ?
#
loop_
_entity_poly.entity_id
_entity_poly.type
_entity_poly.pdbx_seq_one_letter_code
_entity_poly.pdbx_strand_id
1 'polypeptide(L)'
;MSYTLSLVSLADIYEVTLIPKEETVTVWGRIVYTVLKSPLIPQGQTFFDDKGVAVRALTFSEPRRFGNVMLPAKLVMTPLNKKGFETVIVYEDLTLNDPSITAETFSLRALKRRF
;
A
#
# COMPACT_ATOMS: atom_id res chain seq x y z
N MET A 1 -3.36 -6.99 -16.33
CA MET A 1 -3.31 -6.95 -14.85
C MET A 1 -2.43 -8.07 -14.36
N SER A 2 -1.41 -7.77 -13.54
CA SER A 2 -0.37 -8.68 -13.05
C SER A 2 -0.81 -9.57 -11.87
N TYR A 3 -2.01 -9.36 -11.32
CA TYR A 3 -2.51 -10.15 -10.20
C TYR A 3 -3.88 -10.72 -10.54
N THR A 4 -4.14 -11.92 -10.03
CA THR A 4 -5.49 -12.47 -9.88
C THR A 4 -6.05 -12.00 -8.55
N LEU A 5 -7.27 -11.47 -8.58
CA LEU A 5 -7.94 -10.89 -7.42
C LEU A 5 -9.08 -11.79 -6.98
N SER A 6 -9.19 -12.03 -5.68
CA SER A 6 -10.40 -12.54 -5.03
C SER A 6 -10.81 -11.63 -3.89
N LEU A 7 -12.13 -11.51 -3.66
CA LEU A 7 -12.70 -10.67 -2.61
C LEU A 7 -13.61 -11.52 -1.74
N VAL A 8 -13.43 -11.41 -0.43
CA VAL A 8 -14.34 -11.93 0.59
C VAL A 8 -14.99 -10.76 1.30
N SER A 9 -16.32 -10.81 1.41
CA SER A 9 -17.12 -9.82 2.13
C SER A 9 -17.46 -10.38 3.51
N LEU A 10 -16.88 -9.81 4.56
CA LEU A 10 -17.16 -10.15 5.96
C LEU A 10 -18.20 -9.19 6.53
N ALA A 11 -18.42 -9.09 7.84
CA ALA A 11 -19.44 -8.17 8.39
C ALA A 11 -19.17 -6.70 7.96
N ASP A 12 -18.08 -6.13 8.48
CA ASP A 12 -17.76 -4.69 8.30
C ASP A 12 -16.56 -4.43 7.39
N ILE A 13 -15.91 -5.49 6.89
CA ILE A 13 -14.71 -5.39 6.07
C ILE A 13 -14.83 -6.20 4.77
N TYR A 14 -14.12 -5.72 3.75
CA TYR A 14 -13.69 -6.51 2.62
C TYR A 14 -12.27 -7.01 2.85
N GLU A 15 -12.06 -8.29 2.56
CA GLU A 15 -10.73 -8.86 2.41
C GLU A 15 -10.47 -9.08 0.92
N VAL A 16 -9.38 -8.50 0.41
CA VAL A 16 -8.99 -8.64 -1.00
C VAL A 16 -7.67 -9.38 -1.06
N THR A 17 -7.67 -10.58 -1.64
CA THR A 17 -6.47 -11.36 -1.88
C THR A 17 -5.96 -11.12 -3.28
N LEU A 18 -4.68 -10.79 -3.39
CA LEU A 18 -3.95 -10.61 -4.64
C LEU A 18 -2.91 -11.72 -4.75
N ILE A 19 -3.06 -12.56 -5.78
CA ILE A 19 -2.09 -13.60 -6.13
C ILE A 19 -1.38 -13.16 -7.42
N PRO A 20 -0.05 -13.03 -7.42
CA PRO A 20 0.67 -12.67 -8.63
C PRO A 20 0.48 -13.74 -9.70
N LYS A 21 0.38 -13.30 -10.96
CA LYS A 21 0.44 -14.22 -12.10
C LYS A 21 1.88 -14.65 -12.36
N GLU A 22 2.07 -15.77 -13.05
CA GLU A 22 3.40 -16.35 -13.31
C GLU A 22 4.39 -15.36 -13.93
N GLU A 23 3.93 -14.47 -14.81
CA GLU A 23 4.74 -13.46 -15.47
C GLU A 23 5.12 -12.24 -14.59
N THR A 24 4.65 -12.21 -13.33
CA THR A 24 4.79 -11.05 -12.46
C THR A 24 6.11 -11.09 -11.71
N VAL A 25 6.99 -10.13 -12.01
CA VAL A 25 8.23 -9.93 -11.25
C VAL A 25 7.88 -9.35 -9.87
N THR A 26 7.81 -10.21 -8.86
CA THR A 26 7.52 -9.84 -7.46
C THR A 26 8.23 -10.81 -6.51
N VAL A 27 8.37 -10.38 -5.25
CA VAL A 27 8.94 -11.21 -4.16
C VAL A 27 7.86 -11.78 -3.23
N TRP A 28 6.58 -11.50 -3.49
CA TRP A 28 5.46 -11.93 -2.65
C TRP A 28 4.72 -13.08 -3.32
N GLY A 29 4.41 -14.14 -2.56
CA GLY A 29 3.52 -15.21 -3.01
C GLY A 29 2.04 -14.80 -2.99
N ARG A 30 1.66 -13.90 -2.08
CA ARG A 30 0.36 -13.19 -2.12
C ARG A 30 0.38 -11.94 -1.25
N ILE A 31 -0.60 -11.06 -1.49
CA ILE A 31 -0.90 -9.91 -0.63
C ILE A 31 -2.36 -9.97 -0.23
N VAL A 32 -2.68 -9.69 1.03
CA VAL A 32 -4.05 -9.54 1.50
C VAL A 32 -4.26 -8.12 1.98
N TYR A 33 -5.28 -7.46 1.44
CA TYR A 33 -5.76 -6.16 1.89
C TYR A 33 -6.98 -6.35 2.78
N THR A 34 -7.07 -5.53 3.81
CA THR A 34 -8.27 -5.41 4.63
C THR A 34 -8.81 -3.99 4.47
N VAL A 35 -10.10 -3.84 4.16
CA VAL A 35 -10.73 -2.55 3.85
C VAL A 35 -12.06 -2.45 4.58
N LEU A 36 -12.33 -1.34 5.26
CA LEU A 36 -13.66 -1.10 5.85
C LEU A 36 -14.70 -0.97 4.74
N LYS A 37 -15.88 -1.58 4.88
CA LYS A 37 -16.96 -1.44 3.89
C LYS A 37 -17.52 -0.03 3.80
N SER A 38 -17.52 0.67 4.93
CA SER A 38 -17.89 2.08 5.01
C SER A 38 -16.84 2.78 5.89
N PRO A 39 -16.11 3.79 5.40
CA PRO A 39 -16.26 4.48 4.12
C PRO A 39 -15.26 4.02 3.04
N LEU A 40 -14.97 2.72 2.90
CA LEU A 40 -13.97 2.19 1.96
C LEU A 40 -12.52 2.59 2.24
N ILE A 41 -12.18 2.72 3.53
CA ILE A 41 -10.80 3.04 3.96
C ILE A 41 -10.02 1.74 4.19
N PRO A 42 -8.84 1.57 3.55
CA PRO A 42 -7.99 0.44 3.80
C PRO A 42 -7.46 0.48 5.24
N GLN A 43 -7.49 -0.65 5.92
CA GLN A 43 -6.99 -0.84 7.28
C GLN A 43 -5.55 -1.36 7.29
N GLY A 44 -5.15 -2.07 6.24
CA GLY A 44 -3.79 -2.55 6.10
C GLY A 44 -3.62 -3.58 5.01
N GLN A 45 -2.40 -4.12 4.95
CA GLN A 45 -1.99 -5.18 4.06
C GLN A 45 -1.12 -6.19 4.81
N THR A 46 -1.22 -7.46 4.44
CA THR A 46 -0.28 -8.50 4.86
C THR A 46 0.38 -9.11 3.63
N PHE A 47 1.70 -9.21 3.66
CA PHE A 47 2.53 -9.73 2.58
C PHE A 47 3.03 -11.11 2.97
N PHE A 48 2.81 -12.07 2.07
CA PHE A 48 3.20 -13.44 2.25
C PHE A 48 4.31 -13.80 1.26
N ASP A 49 5.27 -14.61 1.70
CA ASP A 49 6.29 -15.16 0.82
C ASP A 49 5.74 -16.27 -0.10
N ASP A 50 6.60 -16.84 -0.93
CA ASP A 50 6.30 -17.93 -1.87
C ASP A 50 5.83 -19.23 -1.18
N LYS A 51 6.11 -19.39 0.11
CA LYS A 51 5.66 -20.52 0.95
C LYS A 51 4.35 -20.21 1.68
N GLY A 52 3.77 -19.03 1.47
CA GLY A 52 2.53 -18.60 2.10
C GLY A 52 2.69 -18.14 3.56
N VAL A 53 3.91 -17.87 4.01
CA VAL A 53 4.18 -17.36 5.37
C VAL A 53 4.06 -15.85 5.39
N ALA A 54 3.36 -15.29 6.37
CA ALA A 54 3.26 -13.85 6.57
C ALA A 54 4.63 -13.30 6.98
N VAL A 55 5.24 -12.45 6.14
CA VAL A 55 6.59 -11.92 6.37
C VAL A 55 6.61 -10.43 6.66
N ARG A 56 5.58 -9.69 6.22
CA ARG A 56 5.41 -8.27 6.54
C ARG A 56 3.94 -7.92 6.74
N ALA A 57 3.67 -6.97 7.63
CA ALA A 57 2.38 -6.32 7.78
C ALA A 57 2.55 -4.81 7.59
N LEU A 58 1.64 -4.21 6.85
CA LEU A 58 1.53 -2.76 6.68
C LEU A 58 0.20 -2.33 7.27
N THR A 59 0.23 -1.65 8.42
CA THR A 59 -0.97 -1.16 9.10
C THR A 59 -1.22 0.31 8.78
N PHE A 60 -2.50 0.65 8.60
CA PHE A 60 -2.95 1.97 8.24
C PHE A 60 -3.72 2.61 9.40
N SER A 61 -3.43 3.87 9.68
CA SER A 61 -4.03 4.60 10.80
C SER A 61 -4.11 6.09 10.50
N GLU A 62 -4.76 6.82 11.40
CA GLU A 62 -4.93 8.28 11.33
C GLU A 62 -5.55 8.73 10.00
N PRO A 63 -6.79 8.31 9.69
CA PRO A 63 -7.45 8.74 8.47
C PRO A 63 -7.62 10.26 8.46
N ARG A 64 -7.06 10.91 7.44
CA ARG A 64 -7.15 12.36 7.24
C ARG A 64 -7.73 12.68 5.85
N ARG A 65 -8.32 13.85 5.75
CA ARG A 65 -8.83 14.39 4.47
C ARG A 65 -7.71 15.14 3.77
N PHE A 66 -7.40 14.73 2.54
CA PHE A 66 -6.47 15.40 1.65
C PHE A 66 -7.24 15.83 0.40
N GLY A 67 -7.61 17.12 0.35
CA GLY A 67 -8.58 17.62 -0.62
C GLY A 67 -9.91 16.87 -0.52
N ASN A 68 -10.28 16.17 -1.59
CA ASN A 68 -11.54 15.42 -1.67
C ASN A 68 -11.41 13.93 -1.28
N VAL A 69 -10.22 13.44 -0.92
CA VAL A 69 -9.98 12.02 -0.63
C VAL A 69 -9.69 11.82 0.86
N MET A 70 -10.25 10.77 1.45
CA MET A 70 -9.90 10.30 2.79
C MET A 70 -8.85 9.18 2.68
N LEU A 71 -7.67 9.37 3.26
CA LEU A 71 -6.58 8.40 3.23
C LEU A 71 -6.00 8.20 4.64
N PRO A 72 -5.46 7.01 4.95
CA PRO A 72 -4.64 6.85 6.14
C PRO A 72 -3.40 7.72 6.02
N ALA A 73 -3.13 8.51 7.04
CA ALA A 73 -2.00 9.42 7.04
C ALA A 73 -0.77 8.86 7.73
N LYS A 74 -0.92 7.73 8.42
CA LYS A 74 0.18 7.00 9.04
C LYS A 74 0.16 5.54 8.64
N LEU A 75 1.26 5.09 8.07
CA LEU A 75 1.49 3.74 7.58
C LEU A 75 2.66 3.14 8.36
N VAL A 76 2.47 1.96 8.95
CA VAL A 76 3.53 1.28 9.72
C VAL A 76 3.82 -0.07 9.08
N MET A 77 5.01 -0.20 8.49
CA MET A 77 5.51 -1.46 7.93
C MET A 77 6.30 -2.22 8.99
N THR A 78 5.85 -3.41 9.33
CA THR A 78 6.45 -4.29 10.35
C THR A 78 6.90 -5.61 9.71
N PRO A 79 8.20 -5.94 9.70
CA PRO A 79 8.68 -7.29 9.40
C PRO A 79 8.19 -8.26 10.49
N LEU A 80 7.50 -9.32 10.08
CA LEU A 80 6.96 -10.33 11.00
C LEU A 80 7.99 -11.41 11.37
N ASN A 81 9.04 -11.53 10.55
CA ASN A 81 10.13 -12.48 10.74
C ASN A 81 11.33 -11.90 11.51
N LYS A 82 11.32 -10.61 11.84
CA LYS A 82 12.42 -9.94 12.54
C LYS A 82 11.89 -8.92 13.56
N LYS A 83 12.00 -9.24 14.85
CA LYS A 83 11.48 -8.41 15.94
C LYS A 83 12.27 -7.10 16.10
N GLY A 84 11.59 -6.05 16.54
CA GLY A 84 12.19 -4.76 16.89
C GLY A 84 12.51 -3.86 15.69
N PHE A 85 12.04 -4.20 14.49
CA PHE A 85 12.19 -3.37 13.30
C PHE A 85 10.82 -2.90 12.85
N GLU A 86 10.74 -1.63 12.48
CA GLU A 86 9.58 -1.05 11.82
C GLU A 86 10.03 0.09 10.92
N THR A 87 9.19 0.42 9.94
CA THR A 87 9.30 1.65 9.17
C THR A 87 7.97 2.37 9.25
N VAL A 88 8.00 3.59 9.77
CA VAL A 88 6.83 4.45 9.90
C VAL A 88 6.88 5.51 8.79
N ILE A 89 5.79 5.63 8.04
CA ILE A 89 5.60 6.65 7.01
C ILE A 89 4.43 7.52 7.45
N VAL A 90 4.65 8.82 7.55
CA VAL A 90 3.61 9.80 7.89
C VAL A 90 3.47 10.78 6.73
N TYR A 91 2.25 10.90 6.21
CA TYR A 91 1.91 11.97 5.27
C TYR A 91 1.60 13.24 6.05
N GLU A 92 2.49 14.23 6.00
CA GLU A 92 2.27 15.52 6.65
C GLU A 92 1.41 16.43 5.77
N ASP A 93 1.79 16.58 4.51
CA ASP A 93 1.05 17.30 3.47
C ASP A 93 0.93 16.44 2.21
N LEU A 94 -0.21 16.56 1.51
CA LEU A 94 -0.50 15.83 0.27
C LEU A 94 -1.40 16.70 -0.61
N THR A 95 -0.84 17.13 -1.74
CA THR A 95 -1.58 17.81 -2.81
C THR A 95 -1.94 16.82 -3.90
N LEU A 96 -3.22 16.74 -4.24
CA LEU A 96 -3.72 15.93 -5.35
C LEU A 96 -3.77 16.78 -6.63
N ASN A 97 -3.43 16.17 -7.77
CA ASN A 97 -3.50 16.79 -9.10
C ASN A 97 -2.69 18.10 -9.22
N ASP A 98 -1.50 18.14 -8.63
CA ASP A 98 -0.60 19.28 -8.76
C ASP A 98 -0.16 19.48 -10.23
N PRO A 99 -0.51 20.61 -10.88
CA PRO A 99 -0.21 20.86 -12.28
C PRO A 99 1.29 21.08 -12.56
N SER A 100 2.11 21.32 -11.53
CA SER A 100 3.56 21.45 -11.66
C SER A 100 4.26 20.11 -11.92
N ILE A 101 3.60 18.99 -11.59
CA ILE A 101 4.10 17.64 -11.84
C ILE A 101 3.80 17.24 -13.27
N THR A 102 4.77 17.45 -14.15
CA THR A 102 4.68 17.11 -15.58
C THR A 102 5.46 15.83 -15.93
N ALA A 103 5.36 15.37 -17.19
CA ALA A 103 6.10 14.20 -17.68
C ALA A 103 7.62 14.33 -17.51
N GLU A 104 8.16 15.55 -17.61
CA GLU A 104 9.58 15.84 -17.41
C GLU A 104 10.05 15.52 -15.98
N THR A 105 9.15 15.59 -14.99
CA THR A 105 9.43 15.21 -13.59
C THR A 105 9.91 13.77 -13.50
N PHE A 106 9.34 12.88 -14.32
CA PHE A 106 9.65 11.45 -14.34
C PHE A 106 10.81 11.11 -15.30
N SER A 107 11.82 11.98 -15.37
CA SER A 107 13.01 11.79 -16.21
C SER A 107 14.28 11.59 -15.40
N LEU A 108 15.25 10.84 -15.95
CA LEU A 108 16.59 10.71 -15.35
C LEU A 108 17.29 12.07 -15.20
N ARG A 109 17.00 13.01 -16.11
CA ARG A 109 17.54 14.38 -16.03
C ARG A 109 17.00 15.10 -14.79
N ALA A 110 15.71 15.00 -14.50
CA ALA A 110 15.11 15.59 -13.31
C ALA A 110 15.71 14.99 -12.03
N LEU A 111 15.92 13.67 -11.98
CA LEU A 111 16.53 13.00 -10.82
C LEU A 111 17.99 13.41 -10.57
N LYS A 112 18.75 13.74 -11.63
CA LYS A 112 20.17 14.14 -11.54
C LYS A 112 20.37 15.64 -11.36
N ARG A 113 19.31 16.45 -11.40
CA ARG A 113 19.41 17.90 -11.21
C ARG A 113 19.86 18.16 -9.77
N ARG A 114 21.01 18.82 -9.59
CA ARG A 114 21.45 19.27 -8.27
C ARG A 114 20.46 20.32 -7.75
N PHE A 115 20.09 20.19 -6.48
CA PHE A 115 19.35 21.20 -5.73
C PHE A 115 20.24 22.43 -5.51
#